data_AF-A0A7S1C6A1-F1
#
_entry.id   AF-A0A7S1C6A1-F1
#
_cell.length_a   1.000
_cell.length_b   1.000
_cell.length_c   1.000
_cell.angle_alpha   90.00
_cell.angle_beta   90.00
_cell.angle_gamma   90.00
#
_symmetry.space_group_name_H-M   'P 1'
#
loop_
_entity.id
_entity.type
_entity.pdbx_description
1 polymer ?
#
loop_
_entity_poly.entity_id
_entity_poly.type
_entity_poly.pdbx_seq_one_letter_code
_entity_poly.pdbx_strand_id
1 'polypeptide(L)'
;RDGAPADGDAYSWLEGFMALEDGRLQSAILNHHDAVTGTARRHVVADYMERLARAAAAASQVSLDMAERLLARSTRPWLSDSGVVAAADAAGLDVPVVVQNPLGWERTEVVTVALQSSGDRWPHVRVTDADGNAVAAQLHALIMPGSEATEAQHEVAFAATVPALGLRTYFVAVSDQPLDGGGEAVAVTTEVRGIQNGAPVKLHAGGRGVSPGVRG
;
A
#
# COMPACT_ATOMS: atom_id res chain seq x y z
N ARG A 1 -27.81 -25.68 -6.13
CA ARG A 1 -26.80 -26.73 -5.83
C ARG A 1 -25.89 -26.05 -4.85
N ASP A 2 -26.15 -26.32 -3.58
CA ASP A 2 -25.80 -25.42 -2.48
C ASP A 2 -24.37 -25.75 -2.04
N GLY A 3 -23.45 -24.86 -2.41
CA GLY A 3 -22.03 -24.96 -2.06
C GLY A 3 -21.77 -24.37 -0.69
N ALA A 4 -22.31 -25.00 0.36
CA ALA A 4 -21.83 -24.72 1.70
C ALA A 4 -20.36 -25.19 1.80
N PRO A 5 -19.41 -24.32 2.20
CA PRO A 5 -18.02 -24.72 2.36
C PRO A 5 -17.93 -25.81 3.45
N ALA A 6 -17.12 -26.83 3.20
CA ALA A 6 -16.94 -27.95 4.10
C ALA A 6 -16.46 -27.48 5.48
N ASP A 7 -16.99 -28.07 6.54
CA ASP A 7 -16.86 -27.69 7.96
C ASP A 7 -15.42 -27.64 8.54
N GLY A 8 -14.38 -27.83 7.72
CA GLY A 8 -12.96 -27.73 8.11
C GLY A 8 -12.29 -26.38 7.82
N ASP A 9 -12.87 -25.54 6.95
CA ASP A 9 -12.31 -24.23 6.53
C ASP A 9 -13.18 -23.04 7.00
N ALA A 10 -14.06 -23.27 7.97
CA ALA A 10 -14.93 -22.23 8.51
C ALA A 10 -14.13 -21.25 9.38
N TYR A 11 -14.16 -19.96 9.04
CA TYR A 11 -13.51 -18.94 9.87
C TYR A 11 -14.07 -18.91 11.28
N SER A 12 -13.15 -18.95 12.25
CA SER A 12 -13.50 -18.88 13.64
C SER A 12 -13.75 -17.42 14.04
N TRP A 13 -15.02 -17.05 14.06
CA TRP A 13 -15.47 -15.76 14.57
C TRP A 13 -15.05 -15.52 16.02
N LEU A 14 -14.98 -16.59 16.83
CA LEU A 14 -14.54 -16.50 18.21
C LEU A 14 -13.06 -16.13 18.29
N GLU A 15 -12.20 -16.77 17.49
CA GLU A 15 -10.77 -16.44 17.46
C GLU A 15 -10.53 -15.02 16.95
N GLY A 16 -11.24 -14.61 15.88
CA GLY A 16 -11.18 -13.23 15.39
C GLY A 16 -11.62 -12.21 16.44
N PHE A 17 -12.71 -12.48 17.16
CA PHE A 17 -13.17 -11.64 18.27
C PHE A 17 -12.13 -11.56 19.39
N MET A 18 -11.59 -12.70 19.83
CA MET A 18 -10.58 -12.75 20.89
C MET A 18 -9.30 -12.01 20.50
N ALA A 19 -8.88 -12.10 19.23
CA ALA A 19 -7.73 -11.37 18.71
C ALA A 19 -7.94 -9.84 18.76
N LEU A 20 -9.14 -9.37 18.38
CA LEU A 20 -9.49 -7.95 18.50
C LEU A 20 -9.63 -7.50 19.95
N GLU A 21 -10.16 -8.35 20.83
CA GLU A 21 -10.28 -8.05 22.26
C GLU A 21 -8.92 -7.89 22.92
N ASP A 22 -7.98 -8.83 22.67
CA ASP A 22 -6.60 -8.70 23.14
C ASP A 22 -5.96 -7.43 22.57
N GLY A 23 -6.07 -7.19 21.27
CA GLY A 23 -5.54 -5.99 20.63
C GLY A 23 -6.07 -4.69 21.25
N ARG A 24 -7.37 -4.63 21.59
CA ARG A 24 -7.99 -3.51 22.29
C ARG A 24 -7.39 -3.31 23.69
N LEU A 25 -7.15 -4.39 24.43
CA LEU A 25 -6.53 -4.33 25.76
C LEU A 25 -5.07 -3.87 25.68
N GLN A 26 -4.29 -4.41 24.74
CA GLN A 26 -2.90 -4.02 24.53
C GLN A 26 -2.77 -2.54 24.13
N SER A 27 -3.65 -2.06 23.24
CA SER A 27 -3.73 -0.65 22.87
C SER A 27 -4.16 0.23 24.05
N ALA A 28 -5.10 -0.22 24.87
CA ALA A 28 -5.58 0.55 26.02
C ALA A 28 -4.49 0.84 27.06
N ILE A 29 -3.52 -0.07 27.24
CA ILE A 29 -2.36 0.14 28.12
C ILE A 29 -1.55 1.36 27.68
N LEU A 30 -1.53 1.69 26.39
CA LEU A 30 -0.80 2.85 25.88
C LEU A 30 -1.42 4.20 26.30
N ASN A 31 -2.68 4.20 26.74
CA ASN A 31 -3.31 5.37 27.35
C ASN A 31 -2.88 5.58 28.80
N HIS A 32 -2.12 4.66 29.39
CA HIS A 32 -1.43 4.93 30.64
C HIS A 32 -0.58 6.18 30.47
N HIS A 33 -0.62 7.08 31.46
CA HIS A 33 0.01 8.39 31.38
C HIS A 33 1.55 8.34 31.31
N ASP A 34 2.17 7.15 31.44
CA ASP A 34 3.60 6.96 31.17
C ASP A 34 3.93 6.27 29.84
N ALA A 35 2.93 5.82 29.10
CA ALA A 35 3.13 5.12 27.84
C ALA A 35 3.22 6.10 26.66
N VAL A 36 2.08 6.65 26.20
CA VAL A 36 2.05 7.57 25.05
C VAL A 36 2.87 8.85 25.27
N THR A 37 3.03 9.28 26.53
CA THR A 37 3.82 10.47 26.91
C THR A 37 5.33 10.23 26.84
N GLY A 38 5.76 8.97 26.77
CA GLY A 38 7.17 8.60 26.73
C GLY A 38 7.92 8.77 28.06
N THR A 39 7.22 8.82 29.20
CA THR A 39 7.87 8.95 30.53
C THR A 39 8.25 7.62 31.18
N ALA A 40 7.90 6.47 30.59
CA ALA A 40 8.33 5.15 31.04
C ALA A 40 9.82 4.86 30.77
N ARG A 41 10.36 3.85 31.46
CA ARG A 41 11.75 3.38 31.22
C ARG A 41 11.86 2.70 29.85
N ARG A 42 13.05 2.73 29.24
CA ARG A 42 13.29 2.17 27.88
C ARG A 42 12.81 0.74 27.68
N HIS A 43 13.03 -0.16 28.65
CA HIS A 43 12.57 -1.55 28.54
C HIS A 43 11.04 -1.69 28.64
N VAL A 44 10.37 -0.78 29.35
CA VAL A 44 8.91 -0.72 29.43
C VAL A 44 8.35 -0.19 28.11
N VAL A 45 8.99 0.83 27.52
CA VAL A 45 8.67 1.29 26.17
C VAL A 45 8.83 0.17 25.14
N ALA A 46 9.90 -0.65 25.25
CA ALA A 46 10.08 -1.80 24.36
C ALA A 46 8.93 -2.82 24.47
N ASP A 47 8.48 -3.13 25.69
CA ASP A 47 7.30 -3.99 25.92
C ASP A 47 6.01 -3.39 25.33
N TYR A 48 5.78 -2.08 25.49
CA TYR A 48 4.66 -1.38 24.85
C TYR A 48 4.67 -1.49 23.33
N MET A 49 5.84 -1.31 22.70
CA MET A 49 5.98 -1.42 21.25
C MET A 49 5.72 -2.84 20.76
N GLU A 50 6.21 -3.85 21.46
CA GLU A 50 5.98 -5.25 21.11
C GLU A 50 4.49 -5.63 21.20
N ARG A 51 3.81 -5.18 22.26
CA ARG A 51 2.37 -5.37 22.44
C ARG A 51 1.57 -4.70 21.33
N LEU A 52 1.91 -3.45 21.01
CA LEU A 52 1.24 -2.69 19.95
C LEU A 52 1.46 -3.35 18.58
N ALA A 53 2.67 -3.81 18.28
CA ALA A 53 2.97 -4.50 17.03
C ALA A 53 2.16 -5.79 16.88
N ARG A 54 2.06 -6.60 17.94
CA ARG A 54 1.22 -7.80 17.95
C ARG A 54 -0.27 -7.48 17.78
N ALA A 55 -0.77 -6.47 18.49
CA ALA A 55 -2.16 -6.01 18.36
C ALA A 55 -2.48 -5.52 16.94
N ALA A 56 -1.58 -4.74 16.33
CA ALA A 56 -1.74 -4.25 14.96
C ALA A 56 -1.73 -5.40 13.95
N ALA A 57 -0.81 -6.35 14.08
CA ALA A 57 -0.75 -7.53 13.20
C ALA A 57 -2.04 -8.37 13.30
N ALA A 58 -2.53 -8.62 14.52
CA ALA A 58 -3.77 -9.36 14.73
C ALA A 58 -4.99 -8.66 14.12
N ALA A 59 -5.12 -7.34 14.33
CA ALA A 59 -6.21 -6.55 13.74
C ALA A 59 -6.14 -6.50 12.20
N SER A 60 -4.94 -6.40 11.64
CA SER A 60 -4.70 -6.44 10.19
C SER A 60 -5.15 -7.78 9.60
N GLN A 61 -4.77 -8.91 10.21
CA GLN A 61 -5.22 -10.24 9.75
C GLN A 61 -6.74 -10.37 9.77
N VAL A 62 -7.40 -9.98 10.87
CA VAL A 62 -8.86 -9.99 10.95
C VAL A 62 -9.49 -9.09 9.88
N SER A 63 -8.91 -7.93 9.60
CA SER A 63 -9.41 -7.01 8.58
C SER A 63 -9.28 -7.59 7.17
N LEU A 64 -8.17 -8.26 6.86
CA LEU A 64 -7.95 -8.99 5.60
C LEU A 64 -8.95 -10.15 5.44
N ASP A 65 -9.17 -10.93 6.49
CA ASP A 65 -10.15 -12.02 6.51
C ASP A 65 -11.57 -11.50 6.21
N MET A 66 -11.93 -10.32 6.75
CA MET A 66 -13.22 -9.69 6.49
C MET A 66 -13.33 -9.13 5.08
N ALA A 67 -12.29 -8.46 4.58
CA ALA A 67 -12.26 -7.92 3.22
C ALA A 67 -12.41 -9.04 2.18
N GLU A 68 -11.71 -10.16 2.36
CA GLU A 68 -11.84 -11.34 1.50
C GLU A 68 -13.29 -11.87 1.45
N ARG A 69 -13.93 -11.97 2.61
CA ARG A 69 -15.32 -12.43 2.73
C ARG A 69 -16.31 -11.49 2.09
N LEU A 70 -16.09 -10.17 2.21
CA LEU A 70 -16.95 -9.15 1.60
C LEU A 70 -16.81 -9.12 0.07
N LEU A 71 -15.63 -9.40 -0.46
CA LEU A 71 -15.36 -9.40 -1.90
C LEU A 71 -15.78 -10.72 -2.60
N ALA A 72 -16.08 -11.77 -1.82
CA ALA A 72 -16.78 -13.00 -2.19
C ALA A 72 -16.51 -13.52 -3.62
N ARG A 73 -15.24 -13.83 -3.94
CA ARG A 73 -14.83 -14.85 -4.94
C ARG A 73 -13.32 -15.13 -5.09
N SER A 74 -12.43 -14.65 -4.23
CA SER A 74 -11.00 -14.97 -4.35
C SER A 74 -10.56 -15.99 -3.31
N THR A 75 -10.23 -17.20 -3.76
CA THR A 75 -9.32 -18.10 -3.05
C THR A 75 -7.91 -17.50 -3.12
N ARG A 76 -7.30 -17.18 -1.96
CA ARG A 76 -5.99 -16.53 -1.74
C ARG A 76 -4.87 -16.89 -2.74
N PRO A 77 -4.00 -15.93 -3.12
CA PRO A 77 -2.77 -15.64 -2.33
C PRO A 77 -2.28 -14.17 -2.26
N TRP A 78 -2.99 -13.17 -2.79
CA TRP A 78 -2.40 -11.83 -3.07
C TRP A 78 -2.81 -10.69 -2.11
N LEU A 79 -3.74 -10.90 -1.17
CA LEU A 79 -4.20 -9.82 -0.29
C LEU A 79 -3.24 -9.64 0.88
N SER A 80 -2.50 -8.53 0.90
CA SER A 80 -1.58 -8.13 1.96
C SER A 80 -1.85 -6.68 2.35
N ASP A 81 -1.69 -6.38 3.65
CA ASP A 81 -1.77 -5.02 4.21
C ASP A 81 -0.51 -4.19 3.91
N SER A 82 0.51 -4.79 3.27
CA SER A 82 1.80 -4.13 3.05
C SER A 82 1.75 -3.00 2.01
N GLY A 83 0.72 -2.91 1.17
CA GLY A 83 0.65 -1.90 0.10
C GLY A 83 1.79 -2.02 -0.94
N VAL A 84 2.44 -3.18 -0.99
CA VAL A 84 3.55 -3.50 -1.91
C VAL A 84 3.05 -4.47 -2.96
N VAL A 85 3.20 -4.11 -4.23
CA VAL A 85 3.00 -4.98 -5.38
C VAL A 85 4.38 -5.35 -5.94
N ALA A 86 4.74 -6.63 -5.91
CA ALA A 86 5.97 -7.09 -6.51
C ALA A 86 5.83 -7.17 -8.04
N ALA A 87 6.72 -6.53 -8.82
CA ALA A 87 6.61 -6.56 -10.28
C ALA A 87 6.85 -7.96 -10.86
N ALA A 88 7.65 -8.79 -10.17
CA ALA A 88 7.86 -10.19 -10.53
C ALA A 88 6.57 -11.03 -10.46
N ASP A 89 5.66 -10.68 -9.55
CA ASP A 89 4.35 -11.33 -9.41
C ASP A 89 3.27 -10.70 -10.32
N ALA A 90 3.61 -9.59 -11.00
CA ALA A 90 2.68 -8.73 -11.73
C ALA A 90 2.97 -8.60 -13.24
N ALA A 91 3.99 -9.28 -13.77
CA ALA A 91 4.42 -9.12 -15.15
C ALA A 91 3.28 -9.49 -16.14
N GLY A 92 2.60 -8.47 -16.66
CA GLY A 92 1.42 -8.60 -17.52
C GLY A 92 0.12 -9.00 -16.82
N LEU A 93 0.06 -8.95 -15.47
CA LEU A 93 -1.13 -9.23 -14.68
C LEU A 93 -1.66 -7.95 -14.01
N ASP A 94 -2.97 -7.83 -13.97
CA ASP A 94 -3.68 -6.78 -13.23
C ASP A 94 -3.72 -7.16 -11.74
N VAL A 95 -2.86 -6.53 -10.92
CA VAL A 95 -2.78 -6.81 -9.48
C VAL A 95 -3.85 -6.01 -8.74
N PRO A 96 -4.81 -6.67 -8.06
CA PRO A 96 -5.85 -5.98 -7.31
C PRO A 96 -5.31 -5.27 -6.06
N VAL A 97 -5.70 -4.01 -5.92
CA VAL A 97 -5.47 -3.12 -4.77
C VAL A 97 -6.82 -2.76 -4.18
N VAL A 98 -7.10 -3.27 -2.98
CA VAL A 98 -8.37 -3.05 -2.28
C VAL A 98 -8.20 -1.88 -1.31
N VAL A 99 -9.02 -0.84 -1.47
CA VAL A 99 -9.01 0.35 -0.62
C VAL A 99 -10.26 0.36 0.24
N GLN A 100 -10.08 0.47 1.56
CA GLN A 100 -11.17 0.54 2.53
C GLN A 100 -11.40 1.97 3.02
N ASN A 101 -12.67 2.36 3.13
CA ASN A 101 -13.10 3.58 3.78
C ASN A 101 -13.92 3.27 5.04
N PRO A 102 -13.35 3.46 6.25
CA PRO A 102 -14.08 3.24 7.50
C PRO A 102 -14.99 4.41 7.89
N LEU A 103 -15.08 5.49 7.10
CA LEU A 103 -15.88 6.68 7.43
C LEU A 103 -17.31 6.57 6.90
N GLY A 104 -18.24 7.28 7.55
CA GLY A 104 -19.66 7.34 7.19
C GLY A 104 -20.01 8.17 5.95
N TRP A 105 -19.01 8.61 5.17
CA TRP A 105 -19.18 9.40 3.95
C TRP A 105 -18.18 8.95 2.88
N GLU A 106 -18.49 9.22 1.61
CA GLU A 106 -17.57 8.99 0.49
C GLU A 106 -16.30 9.82 0.66
N ARG A 107 -15.16 9.23 0.30
CA ARG A 107 -13.85 9.88 0.39
C ARG A 107 -13.02 9.60 -0.85
N THR A 108 -12.38 10.64 -1.38
CA THR A 108 -11.34 10.55 -2.39
C THR A 108 -10.00 10.86 -1.78
N GLU A 109 -9.04 9.94 -1.87
CA GLU A 109 -7.67 10.15 -1.39
C GLU A 109 -6.62 9.54 -2.33
N VAL A 110 -5.39 10.07 -2.22
CA VAL A 110 -4.25 9.52 -2.94
C VAL A 110 -3.79 8.24 -2.25
N VAL A 111 -3.82 7.14 -2.98
CA VAL A 111 -3.28 5.85 -2.57
C VAL A 111 -1.94 5.65 -3.27
N THR A 112 -0.94 5.22 -2.51
CA THR A 112 0.39 4.90 -3.02
C THR A 112 0.65 3.41 -2.89
N VAL A 113 1.16 2.81 -3.95
CA VAL A 113 1.48 1.38 -4.02
C VAL A 113 2.95 1.25 -4.41
N ALA A 114 3.73 0.61 -3.55
CA ALA A 114 5.14 0.35 -3.83
C ALA A 114 5.28 -0.76 -4.87
N LEU A 115 6.21 -0.59 -5.81
CA LEU A 115 6.47 -1.49 -6.93
C LEU A 115 7.85 -2.13 -6.75
N GLN A 116 7.92 -3.45 -6.59
CA GLN A 116 9.22 -4.13 -6.61
C GLN A 116 9.62 -4.38 -8.07
N SER A 117 10.19 -3.38 -8.74
CA SER A 117 10.76 -3.55 -10.08
C SER A 117 12.22 -4.00 -9.99
N SER A 118 12.60 -5.00 -10.77
CA SER A 118 13.99 -5.41 -10.94
C SER A 118 14.54 -4.86 -12.25
N GLY A 119 15.24 -3.73 -12.20
CA GLY A 119 15.98 -3.24 -13.37
C GLY A 119 16.29 -1.74 -13.36
N ASP A 120 17.22 -1.35 -14.22
CA ASP A 120 17.72 0.02 -14.41
C ASP A 120 16.75 0.96 -15.17
N ARG A 121 15.50 0.53 -15.43
CA ARG A 121 14.53 1.26 -16.24
C ARG A 121 13.24 1.53 -15.47
N TRP A 122 12.62 2.66 -15.80
CA TRP A 122 11.28 2.99 -15.32
C TRP A 122 10.29 1.93 -15.80
N PRO A 123 9.50 1.32 -14.92
CA PRO A 123 8.45 0.39 -15.33
C PRO A 123 7.33 1.15 -16.05
N HIS A 124 6.69 0.49 -17.00
CA HIS A 124 5.39 0.92 -17.52
C HIS A 124 4.31 0.50 -16.52
N VAL A 125 3.45 1.44 -16.12
CA VAL A 125 2.41 1.23 -15.13
C VAL A 125 1.08 1.73 -15.66
N ARG A 126 0.04 0.93 -15.46
CA ARG A 126 -1.36 1.28 -15.72
C ARG A 126 -2.19 1.00 -14.48
N VAL A 127 -3.12 1.91 -14.19
CA VAL A 127 -4.09 1.75 -13.11
C VAL A 127 -5.50 1.76 -13.70
N THR A 128 -6.32 0.79 -13.33
CA THR A 128 -7.74 0.74 -13.72
C THR A 128 -8.65 0.57 -12.51
N ASP A 129 -9.90 1.01 -12.64
CA ASP A 129 -10.95 0.69 -11.65
C ASP A 129 -11.58 -0.68 -11.92
N ALA A 130 -12.51 -1.10 -11.06
CA ALA A 130 -13.21 -2.38 -11.19
C ALA A 130 -14.08 -2.51 -12.46
N ASP A 131 -14.44 -1.39 -13.10
CA ASP A 131 -15.20 -1.36 -14.35
C ASP A 131 -14.28 -1.40 -15.59
N GLY A 132 -12.95 -1.40 -15.37
CA GLY A 132 -11.93 -1.39 -16.41
C GLY A 132 -11.59 0.00 -16.95
N ASN A 133 -12.09 1.07 -16.33
CA ASN A 133 -11.75 2.43 -16.76
C ASN A 133 -10.34 2.80 -16.29
N ALA A 134 -9.60 3.51 -17.16
CA ALA A 134 -8.28 4.01 -16.80
C ALA A 134 -8.37 5.08 -15.70
N VAL A 135 -7.52 4.94 -14.69
CA VAL A 135 -7.36 5.89 -13.59
C VAL A 135 -6.04 6.63 -13.77
N ALA A 136 -6.09 7.96 -13.74
CA ALA A 136 -4.89 8.77 -13.83
C ALA A 136 -3.96 8.47 -12.65
N ALA A 137 -2.70 8.17 -12.97
CA ALA A 137 -1.70 7.77 -11.99
C ALA A 137 -0.36 8.47 -12.25
N GLN A 138 0.42 8.61 -11.18
CA GLN A 138 1.76 9.19 -11.20
C GLN A 138 2.76 8.17 -10.66
N LEU A 139 3.79 7.90 -11.46
CA LEU A 139 4.87 6.99 -11.09
C LEU A 139 6.01 7.80 -10.48
N HIS A 140 6.44 7.41 -9.29
CA HIS A 140 7.51 8.04 -8.53
C HIS A 140 8.70 7.10 -8.37
N ALA A 141 9.90 7.65 -8.41
CA ALA A 141 11.10 6.98 -7.95
C ALA A 141 11.51 7.55 -6.58
N LEU A 142 11.70 6.66 -5.63
CA LEU A 142 12.17 6.89 -4.26
C LEU A 142 13.64 6.49 -4.17
N ILE A 143 14.52 7.49 -4.05
CA ILE A 143 15.96 7.28 -3.85
C ILE A 143 16.28 7.60 -2.41
N MET A 144 16.75 6.60 -1.67
CA MET A 144 17.13 6.76 -0.27
C MET A 144 18.47 7.51 -0.13
N PRO A 145 18.65 8.32 0.93
CA PRO A 145 19.92 8.97 1.18
C PRO A 145 21.07 7.95 1.28
N GLY A 146 22.08 8.09 0.42
CA GLY A 146 23.24 7.20 0.38
C GLY A 146 23.12 6.02 -0.59
N SER A 147 21.98 5.86 -1.27
CA SER A 147 21.80 4.89 -2.37
C SER A 147 22.18 5.46 -3.72
N GLU A 148 22.57 4.59 -4.65
CA GLU A 148 22.72 4.94 -6.06
C GLU A 148 21.34 5.08 -6.74
N ALA A 149 21.26 5.82 -7.83
CA ALA A 149 20.00 6.01 -8.57
C ALA A 149 19.46 4.68 -9.18
N THR A 150 20.33 3.71 -9.40
CA THR A 150 20.03 2.34 -9.85
C THR A 150 19.31 1.51 -8.79
N GLU A 151 19.37 1.93 -7.52
CA GLU A 151 18.67 1.29 -6.40
C GLU A 151 17.31 1.93 -6.10
N ALA A 152 16.80 2.79 -6.99
CA ALA A 152 15.54 3.49 -6.77
C ALA A 152 14.37 2.52 -6.61
N GLN A 153 13.62 2.67 -5.52
CA GLN A 153 12.33 2.02 -5.36
C GLN A 153 11.29 2.80 -6.15
N HIS A 154 10.34 2.12 -6.78
CA HIS A 154 9.31 2.79 -7.57
C HIS A 154 7.97 2.70 -6.84
N GLU A 155 7.15 3.74 -6.93
CA GLU A 155 5.81 3.76 -6.34
C GLU A 155 4.82 4.38 -7.32
N VAL A 156 3.62 3.82 -7.43
CA VAL A 156 2.52 4.43 -8.19
C VAL A 156 1.53 5.08 -7.24
N ALA A 157 1.16 6.33 -7.52
CA ALA A 157 0.17 7.08 -6.77
C ALA A 157 -1.03 7.40 -7.65
N PHE A 158 -2.24 7.18 -7.14
CA PHE A 158 -3.49 7.49 -7.86
C PHE A 158 -4.60 7.89 -6.88
N ALA A 159 -5.60 8.64 -7.36
CA ALA A 159 -6.74 9.05 -6.54
C ALA A 159 -7.81 7.94 -6.50
N ALA A 160 -8.05 7.37 -5.32
CA ALA A 160 -9.08 6.37 -5.06
C ALA A 160 -10.33 7.03 -4.46
N THR A 161 -11.50 6.81 -5.05
CA THR A 161 -12.80 7.29 -4.53
C THR A 161 -13.61 6.12 -4.01
N VAL A 162 -13.79 6.07 -2.70
CA VAL A 162 -14.36 4.92 -1.98
C VAL A 162 -15.64 5.33 -1.24
N PRO A 163 -16.75 4.58 -1.41
CA PRO A 163 -18.03 4.92 -0.78
C PRO A 163 -17.95 4.86 0.76
N ALA A 164 -18.96 5.45 1.42
CA ALA A 164 -19.11 5.38 2.88
C ALA A 164 -19.13 3.94 3.39
N LEU A 165 -18.35 3.65 4.44
CA LEU A 165 -18.25 2.34 5.08
C LEU A 165 -18.01 1.18 4.08
N GLY A 166 -17.22 1.46 3.04
CA GLY A 166 -17.13 0.58 1.87
C GLY A 166 -15.70 0.19 1.50
N LEU A 167 -15.64 -0.68 0.48
CA LEU A 167 -14.43 -1.14 -0.17
C LEU A 167 -14.50 -0.79 -1.66
N ARG A 168 -13.36 -0.52 -2.29
CA ARG A 168 -13.25 -0.45 -3.75
C ARG A 168 -11.96 -1.10 -4.22
N THR A 169 -12.05 -1.84 -5.31
CA THR A 169 -10.90 -2.50 -5.94
C THR A 169 -10.42 -1.68 -7.13
N TYR A 170 -9.11 -1.47 -7.17
CA TYR A 170 -8.35 -0.95 -8.30
C TYR A 170 -7.40 -2.03 -8.78
N PHE A 171 -6.90 -1.92 -9.99
CA PHE A 171 -5.95 -2.87 -10.54
C PHE A 171 -4.71 -2.13 -11.02
N VAL A 172 -3.54 -2.63 -10.62
CA VAL A 172 -2.23 -2.10 -10.98
C VAL A 172 -1.52 -3.13 -11.84
N ALA A 173 -1.21 -2.77 -13.09
CA ALA A 173 -0.39 -3.58 -13.98
C ALA A 173 1.00 -2.96 -14.12
N VAL A 174 2.03 -3.82 -14.11
CA VAL A 174 3.44 -3.43 -14.23
C VAL A 174 4.09 -4.23 -15.36
N SER A 175 4.88 -3.55 -16.20
CA SER A 175 5.57 -4.18 -17.34
C SER A 175 6.87 -3.46 -17.69
N ASP A 176 7.86 -4.22 -18.16
CA ASP A 176 9.09 -3.68 -18.76
C ASP A 176 8.88 -3.23 -20.21
N GLN A 177 7.76 -3.62 -20.82
CA GLN A 177 7.32 -3.22 -22.16
C GLN A 177 6.14 -2.25 -22.06
N PRO A 178 5.92 -1.38 -23.08
CA PRO A 178 4.74 -0.54 -23.15
C PRO A 178 3.46 -1.36 -22.99
N LEU A 179 2.52 -0.85 -22.19
CA LEU A 179 1.23 -1.48 -21.95
C LEU A 179 0.21 -0.96 -22.98
N ASP A 180 -0.51 -1.86 -23.66
CA ASP A 180 -1.54 -1.48 -24.62
C ASP A 180 -2.77 -0.84 -23.93
N GLY A 181 -3.32 0.23 -24.51
CA GLY A 181 -4.58 0.86 -24.11
C GLY A 181 -4.53 1.76 -22.86
N GLY A 182 -4.92 3.04 -23.05
CA GLY A 182 -5.43 3.97 -22.02
C GLY A 182 -4.57 4.29 -20.79
N GLY A 183 -4.09 5.54 -20.72
CA GLY A 183 -3.63 6.20 -19.48
C GLY A 183 -2.37 5.60 -18.83
N GLU A 184 -1.21 5.69 -19.49
CA GLU A 184 0.07 5.38 -18.84
C GLU A 184 0.36 6.35 -17.69
N ALA A 185 0.89 5.82 -16.58
CA ALA A 185 1.32 6.65 -15.47
C ALA A 185 2.43 7.62 -15.91
N VAL A 186 2.32 8.88 -15.45
CA VAL A 186 3.35 9.88 -15.76
C VAL A 186 4.51 9.70 -14.79
N ALA A 187 5.71 9.42 -15.32
CA ALA A 187 6.94 9.28 -14.54
C ALA A 187 7.46 10.63 -14.00
N VAL A 188 7.75 10.67 -12.70
CA VAL A 188 8.30 11.82 -11.96
C VAL A 188 9.34 11.34 -10.93
N THR A 189 10.57 11.86 -10.98
CA THR A 189 11.61 11.53 -10.00
C THR A 189 11.50 12.40 -8.75
N THR A 190 11.53 11.80 -7.55
CA THR A 190 11.56 12.54 -6.27
C THR A 190 12.78 12.14 -5.45
N GLU A 191 13.65 13.10 -5.15
CA GLU A 191 14.74 12.88 -4.19
C GLU A 191 14.20 12.97 -2.75
N VAL A 192 14.28 11.89 -1.97
CA VAL A 192 14.05 11.97 -0.53
C VAL A 192 15.32 12.47 0.12
N ARG A 193 15.38 13.78 0.32
CA ARG A 193 16.44 14.41 1.11
C ARG A 193 16.10 14.24 2.59
N GLY A 194 16.94 13.51 3.31
CA GLY A 194 16.82 13.40 4.76
C GLY A 194 16.81 14.79 5.42
N ILE A 195 16.12 14.91 6.56
CA ILE A 195 16.16 16.13 7.37
C ILE A 195 17.58 16.25 7.94
N GLN A 196 18.39 17.15 7.39
CA GLN A 196 19.59 17.64 8.05
C GLN A 196 19.25 18.99 8.70
N ASN A 197 19.33 19.04 10.04
CA ASN A 197 19.29 20.27 10.85
C ASN A 197 18.05 21.16 10.67
N GLY A 198 16.84 20.58 10.58
CA GLY A 198 15.59 21.31 10.84
C GLY A 198 15.25 22.49 9.90
N ALA A 199 15.90 22.60 8.73
CA ALA A 199 15.56 23.62 7.74
C ALA A 199 14.88 22.98 6.51
N PRO A 200 13.73 23.49 6.04
CA PRO A 200 13.10 22.99 4.81
C PRO A 200 13.93 23.39 3.59
N VAL A 201 14.39 22.40 2.83
CA VAL A 201 15.09 22.61 1.54
C VAL A 201 14.05 22.73 0.42
N LYS A 202 14.14 23.79 -0.38
CA LYS A 202 13.22 24.05 -1.50
C LYS A 202 13.32 22.97 -2.58
N LEU A 203 12.19 22.34 -2.88
CA LEU A 203 12.00 21.42 -4.00
C LEU A 203 12.33 22.13 -5.33
N HIS A 204 13.13 21.49 -6.18
CA HIS A 204 13.27 21.87 -7.59
C HIS A 204 12.67 20.76 -8.44
N ALA A 205 11.67 21.10 -9.25
CA ALA A 205 11.12 20.18 -10.23
C ALA A 205 12.16 19.91 -11.32
N GLY A 206 12.66 18.68 -11.41
CA GLY A 206 13.50 18.25 -12.52
C GLY A 206 12.67 18.20 -13.81
N GLY A 207 12.86 19.17 -14.70
CA GLY A 207 12.26 19.15 -16.04
C GLY A 207 12.89 18.08 -16.93
N ARG A 208 12.09 17.47 -17.83
CA ARG A 208 12.57 16.55 -18.87
C ARG A 208 13.60 17.23 -19.77
N GLY A 209 14.86 16.80 -19.67
CA GLY A 209 15.85 17.06 -20.71
C GLY A 209 15.57 16.17 -21.93
N VAL A 210 14.90 16.71 -22.93
CA VAL A 210 14.89 16.14 -24.28
C VAL A 210 16.19 16.58 -24.95
N SER A 211 17.17 15.69 -25.07
CA SER A 211 18.33 15.94 -25.94
C SER A 211 17.91 15.81 -27.40
N PRO A 212 18.12 16.82 -28.26
CA PRO A 212 17.89 16.68 -29.69
C PRO A 212 18.99 15.81 -30.30
N GLY A 213 18.58 14.78 -31.05
CA GLY A 213 19.49 13.93 -31.80
C GLY A 213 20.37 14.75 -32.75
N VAL A 214 21.69 14.55 -32.66
CA VAL A 214 22.63 15.02 -33.66
C VAL A 214 22.62 14.02 -34.81
N ARG A 215 22.11 14.46 -35.97
CA ARG A 215 22.44 13.85 -37.27
C ARG A 215 23.83 14.32 -37.67
N GLY A 216 24.66 13.37 -38.10
CA GLY A 216 25.98 13.56 -38.68
C GLY A 216 26.62 12.21 -38.92
#